data_AF-A0A2V7R9G9-F1
#
_entry.id   AF-A0A2V7R9G9-F1
#
_cell.length_a   1.000
_cell.length_b   1.000
_cell.length_c   1.000
_cell.angle_alpha   90.00
_cell.angle_beta   90.00
_cell.angle_gamma   90.00
#
_symmetry.space_group_name_H-M   'P 1'
#
loop_
_entity.id
_entity.type
_entity.pdbx_description
1 polymer ?
#
loop_
_entity_poly.entity_id
_entity_poly.type
_entity_poly.pdbx_seq_one_letter_code
_entity_poly.pdbx_strand_id
1 'polypeptide(L)'
;MKTLRFAVLTAVALGCHFDKLFQPSGGGHAPPVGSTQSRLSFTTQPDSTQMKDSTIQPPVQVTAFDSAGNVVTSFTGTVTVAIGHNGGLVSGGRLTGTTDVAAVNGVATFANLRIDQIGTGYTLAAAAAPLAGDASRAFDVTATPPPPGPATRLAFAVEPTNTAPGAMISPPVQVAAVDDRNNTVTTFSGTISIKIGHDGSLLGGATLNGTKDVPAVNGVAIFSNLSINDLSFTYYTLVASSAQLGAPIESGHFTVP
;
A
#
# COMPACT_ATOMS: atom_id res chain seq x y z
N MET A 1 -50.59 71.27 -29.47
CA MET A 1 -51.28 71.61 -28.21
C MET A 1 -50.34 71.35 -27.04
N LYS A 2 -50.13 72.36 -26.20
CA LYS A 2 -49.72 72.33 -24.77
C LYS A 2 -48.30 71.80 -24.43
N THR A 3 -47.31 72.68 -24.23
CA THR A 3 -46.94 73.51 -23.04
C THR A 3 -46.14 72.76 -21.99
N LEU A 4 -44.96 73.30 -21.60
CA LEU A 4 -44.54 73.35 -20.21
C LEU A 4 -43.35 74.32 -19.98
N ARG A 5 -43.58 75.33 -19.14
CA ARG A 5 -42.59 75.98 -18.28
C ARG A 5 -43.30 76.24 -16.95
N PHE A 6 -42.69 75.88 -15.84
CA PHE A 6 -42.43 76.72 -14.66
C PHE A 6 -42.04 75.83 -13.47
N ALA A 7 -41.09 76.34 -12.72
CA ALA A 7 -40.48 75.70 -11.57
C ALA A 7 -40.93 76.38 -10.26
N VAL A 8 -40.75 75.62 -9.17
CA VAL A 8 -40.58 76.02 -7.76
C VAL A 8 -41.83 76.44 -6.98
N LEU A 9 -42.18 75.67 -5.92
CA LEU A 9 -42.28 76.20 -4.55
C LEU A 9 -42.28 75.08 -3.49
N THR A 10 -41.47 75.31 -2.47
CA THR A 10 -41.23 74.53 -1.25
C THR A 10 -42.41 74.60 -0.28
N ALA A 11 -42.71 73.49 0.40
CA ALA A 11 -43.44 73.49 1.67
C ALA A 11 -42.80 72.48 2.63
N VAL A 12 -42.29 73.00 3.75
CA VAL A 12 -41.83 72.23 4.92
C VAL A 12 -43.06 71.74 5.68
N ALA A 13 -43.15 70.44 5.91
CA ALA A 13 -44.01 69.86 6.94
C ALA A 13 -43.15 68.92 7.79
N LEU A 14 -42.95 69.30 9.06
CA LEU A 14 -42.43 68.41 10.10
C LEU A 14 -43.47 67.31 10.35
N GLY A 15 -43.04 66.07 10.19
CA GLY A 15 -43.77 64.87 10.61
C GLY A 15 -42.80 63.70 10.66
N CYS A 16 -42.45 63.29 11.88
CA CYS A 16 -41.55 62.21 12.30
C CYS A 16 -41.18 61.16 11.23
N HIS A 17 -39.93 61.22 10.74
CA HIS A 17 -39.35 60.22 9.85
C HIS A 17 -38.89 58.99 10.67
N PHE A 18 -39.63 57.88 10.53
CA PHE A 18 -39.25 56.52 10.93
C PHE A 18 -38.16 55.98 9.98
N ASP A 19 -36.94 56.53 9.99
CA ASP A 19 -35.86 56.02 9.15
C ASP A 19 -34.53 55.88 9.88
N LYS A 20 -34.57 55.04 10.92
CA LYS A 20 -33.40 54.35 11.49
C LYS A 20 -33.47 52.84 11.26
N LEU A 21 -34.12 52.38 10.19
CA LEU A 21 -34.27 50.95 9.90
C LEU A 21 -33.13 50.32 9.06
N PHE A 22 -32.06 51.07 8.75
CA PHE A 22 -30.91 50.56 8.00
C PHE A 22 -29.57 50.63 8.73
N GLN A 23 -29.54 50.23 10.00
CA GLN A 23 -28.30 49.73 10.62
C GLN A 23 -28.60 48.48 11.45
N PRO A 24 -28.55 47.27 10.84
CA PRO A 24 -28.49 46.05 11.63
C PRO A 24 -27.06 45.90 12.18
N SER A 25 -26.88 46.35 13.43
CA SER A 25 -25.92 45.73 14.35
C SER A 25 -26.37 44.28 14.58
N GLY A 26 -25.77 43.37 13.85
CA GLY A 26 -26.14 41.96 13.85
C GLY A 26 -25.42 41.26 12.71
N GLY A 27 -24.09 41.40 12.69
CA GLY A 27 -23.24 40.68 11.77
C GLY A 27 -23.40 39.18 12.02
N GLY A 28 -24.29 38.55 11.25
CA GLY A 28 -24.11 37.16 10.90
C GLY A 28 -22.73 37.08 10.27
N HIS A 29 -21.74 36.63 11.04
CA HIS A 29 -20.50 36.16 10.47
C HIS A 29 -20.92 35.08 9.48
N ALA A 30 -20.89 35.40 8.19
CA ALA A 30 -20.60 34.39 7.21
C ALA A 30 -19.40 33.61 7.77
N PRO A 31 -19.45 32.25 7.82
CA PRO A 31 -18.28 31.48 8.20
C PRO A 31 -17.11 32.03 7.40
N PRO A 32 -16.00 32.40 8.05
CA PRO A 32 -14.86 32.95 7.33
C PRO A 32 -14.52 31.98 6.20
N VAL A 33 -14.45 32.51 4.97
CA VAL A 33 -14.02 31.75 3.80
C VAL A 33 -12.58 31.31 4.09
N GLY A 34 -12.41 30.10 4.60
CA GLY A 34 -11.13 29.57 5.07
C GLY A 34 -11.11 28.82 6.41
N SER A 35 -12.22 28.61 7.13
CA SER A 35 -12.19 27.63 8.24
C SER A 35 -12.24 26.22 7.65
N THR A 36 -11.08 25.61 7.41
CA THR A 36 -10.96 24.18 7.12
C THR A 36 -11.65 23.41 8.26
N GLN A 37 -12.75 22.73 7.97
CA GLN A 37 -13.44 21.89 8.96
C GLN A 37 -12.50 20.74 9.37
N SER A 38 -12.50 20.34 10.64
CA SER A 38 -11.83 19.10 11.07
C SER A 38 -12.34 17.94 10.22
N ARG A 39 -11.43 17.07 9.78
CA ARG A 39 -11.71 16.07 8.74
C ARG A 39 -11.11 14.72 9.09
N LEU A 40 -11.62 13.69 8.46
CA LEU A 40 -10.92 12.42 8.31
C LEU A 40 -9.99 12.51 7.10
N SER A 41 -8.95 11.68 7.09
CA SER A 41 -8.24 11.37 5.86
C SER A 41 -7.68 9.95 5.84
N PHE A 42 -7.72 9.31 4.68
CA PHE A 42 -7.07 8.02 4.45
C PHE A 42 -5.54 8.20 4.43
N THR A 43 -4.87 7.85 5.52
CA THR A 43 -3.40 7.95 5.68
C THR A 43 -2.67 6.70 5.24
N THR A 44 -3.34 5.54 5.29
CA THR A 44 -2.92 4.33 4.58
C THR A 44 -4.02 3.94 3.60
N GLN A 45 -3.68 4.00 2.31
CA GLN A 45 -4.60 3.74 1.19
C GLN A 45 -4.64 2.24 0.85
N PRO A 46 -5.74 1.73 0.29
CA PRO A 46 -5.70 0.47 -0.45
C PRO A 46 -4.65 0.53 -1.56
N ASP A 47 -3.96 -0.58 -1.81
CA ASP A 47 -3.19 -0.74 -3.04
C ASP A 47 -4.12 -0.65 -4.27
N SER A 48 -3.57 -0.22 -5.40
CA SER A 48 -4.32 0.00 -6.65
C SER A 48 -4.99 -1.25 -7.21
N THR A 49 -4.62 -2.44 -6.75
CA THR A 49 -5.22 -3.72 -7.17
C THR A 49 -5.34 -4.65 -5.98
N GLN A 50 -6.55 -5.17 -5.80
CA GLN A 50 -6.92 -6.10 -4.75
C GLN A 50 -7.42 -7.40 -5.37
N MET A 51 -7.34 -8.49 -4.63
CA MET A 51 -7.96 -9.75 -5.04
C MET A 51 -9.38 -9.85 -4.49
N LYS A 52 -10.29 -10.34 -5.32
CA LYS A 52 -11.66 -10.67 -4.91
C LYS A 52 -11.63 -11.59 -3.68
N ASP A 53 -12.49 -11.29 -2.70
CA ASP A 53 -12.64 -12.04 -1.45
C ASP A 53 -11.38 -12.10 -0.56
N SER A 54 -10.30 -11.38 -0.92
CA SER A 54 -9.10 -11.23 -0.08
C SER A 54 -9.18 -9.98 0.79
N THR A 55 -8.42 -9.98 1.89
CA THR A 55 -8.23 -8.77 2.71
C THR A 55 -7.60 -7.68 1.84
N ILE A 56 -8.18 -6.48 1.89
CA ILE A 56 -7.61 -5.28 1.27
C ILE A 56 -6.26 -5.00 1.92
N GLN A 57 -5.21 -4.93 1.11
CA GLN A 57 -3.84 -4.65 1.54
C GLN A 57 -3.35 -3.30 1.00
N PRO A 58 -2.51 -2.59 1.75
CA PRO A 58 -2.25 -2.79 3.19
C PRO A 58 -3.52 -2.53 4.05
N PRO A 59 -3.51 -2.85 5.36
CA PRO A 59 -4.57 -2.43 6.28
C PRO A 59 -4.86 -0.94 6.15
N VAL A 60 -6.11 -0.60 5.89
CA VAL A 60 -6.50 0.79 5.62
C VAL A 60 -6.51 1.58 6.93
N GLN A 61 -5.94 2.77 6.92
CA GLN A 61 -5.95 3.66 8.09
C GLN A 61 -6.62 4.97 7.75
N VAL A 62 -7.50 5.40 8.65
CA VAL A 62 -8.18 6.70 8.58
C VAL A 62 -7.81 7.50 9.83
N THR A 63 -7.29 8.70 9.63
CA THR A 63 -6.81 9.59 10.70
C THR A 63 -7.66 10.84 10.79
N ALA A 64 -8.01 11.25 12.01
CA ALA A 64 -8.68 12.51 12.29
C ALA A 64 -7.67 13.67 12.32
N PHE A 65 -7.94 14.72 11.56
CA PHE A 65 -7.15 15.94 11.49
C PHE A 65 -7.95 17.15 11.92
N ASP A 66 -7.30 18.08 12.63
CA ASP A 66 -7.85 19.40 12.91
C ASP A 66 -7.82 20.29 11.65
N SER A 67 -8.34 21.51 11.80
CA SER A 67 -8.34 22.53 10.74
C SER A 67 -6.92 22.92 10.29
N ALA A 68 -5.95 22.85 11.19
CA ALA A 68 -4.54 23.18 10.91
C ALA A 68 -3.77 22.01 10.27
N GLY A 69 -4.37 20.82 10.16
CA GLY A 69 -3.74 19.62 9.60
C GLY A 69 -2.96 18.80 10.61
N ASN A 70 -3.12 19.02 11.91
CA ASN A 70 -2.53 18.17 12.95
C ASN A 70 -3.44 16.98 13.28
N VAL A 71 -2.84 15.86 13.68
CA VAL A 71 -3.59 14.69 14.14
C VAL A 71 -4.29 15.01 15.45
N VAL A 72 -5.60 14.76 15.52
CA VAL A 72 -6.40 14.93 16.74
C VAL A 72 -6.25 13.67 17.60
N THR A 73 -5.18 13.58 18.37
CA THR A 73 -4.87 12.37 19.16
C THR A 73 -5.91 12.08 20.25
N SER A 74 -6.67 13.07 20.70
CA SER A 74 -7.79 12.88 21.63
C SER A 74 -9.05 12.29 20.97
N PHE A 75 -9.10 12.19 19.64
CA PHE A 75 -10.26 11.63 18.94
C PHE A 75 -10.31 10.10 19.15
N THR A 76 -11.42 9.67 19.75
CA THR A 76 -11.73 8.26 20.05
C THR A 76 -13.07 7.82 19.45
N GLY A 77 -13.64 8.66 18.57
CA GLY A 77 -14.91 8.37 17.90
C GLY A 77 -14.82 7.14 16.99
N THR A 78 -15.97 6.54 16.72
CA THR A 78 -16.08 5.45 15.74
C THR A 78 -16.02 6.02 14.34
N VAL A 79 -15.11 5.49 13.52
CA VAL A 79 -15.02 5.75 12.08
C VAL A 79 -15.68 4.60 11.36
N THR A 80 -16.60 4.93 10.45
CA THR A 80 -17.25 3.96 9.55
C THR A 80 -16.60 4.04 8.17
N VAL A 81 -16.31 2.90 7.57
CA VAL A 81 -15.86 2.78 6.17
C VAL A 81 -16.88 1.99 5.36
N ALA A 82 -17.27 2.54 4.21
CA ALA A 82 -18.17 1.92 3.25
C ALA A 82 -17.58 1.97 1.83
N ILE A 83 -18.24 1.34 0.86
CA ILE A 83 -17.93 1.56 -0.56
C ILE A 83 -18.42 2.96 -0.95
N GLY A 84 -17.53 3.80 -1.47
CA GLY A 84 -17.87 5.08 -2.07
C GLY A 84 -18.36 4.91 -3.50
N HIS A 85 -17.46 4.56 -4.42
CA HIS A 85 -17.78 4.15 -5.78
C HIS A 85 -17.77 2.63 -5.87
N ASN A 86 -18.86 2.06 -6.38
CA ASN A 86 -18.98 0.62 -6.58
C ASN A 86 -18.65 0.26 -8.04
N GLY A 87 -17.45 -0.30 -8.24
CA GLY A 87 -16.90 -0.62 -9.56
C GLY A 87 -17.26 -2.01 -10.11
N GLY A 88 -18.19 -2.72 -9.49
CA GLY A 88 -18.50 -4.11 -9.81
C GLY A 88 -18.92 -4.33 -11.26
N LEU A 89 -18.31 -5.33 -11.93
CA LEU A 89 -18.46 -5.54 -13.37
C LEU A 89 -19.82 -6.13 -13.77
N VAL A 90 -20.31 -7.11 -13.00
CA VAL A 90 -21.57 -7.84 -13.29
C VAL A 90 -22.67 -7.45 -12.28
N SER A 91 -22.29 -7.27 -11.01
CA SER A 91 -23.15 -6.77 -9.94
C SER A 91 -22.31 -5.90 -9.01
N GLY A 92 -22.98 -5.03 -8.24
CA GLY A 92 -22.29 -4.24 -7.23
C GLY A 92 -21.59 -5.13 -6.20
N GLY A 93 -20.35 -4.79 -5.86
CA GLY A 93 -19.59 -5.46 -4.80
C GLY A 93 -20.13 -5.11 -3.41
N ARG A 94 -19.92 -6.03 -2.46
CA ARG A 94 -20.20 -5.84 -1.03
C ARG A 94 -18.89 -5.74 -0.27
N LEU A 95 -18.76 -4.69 0.54
CA LEU A 95 -17.69 -4.57 1.52
C LEU A 95 -18.05 -5.41 2.75
N THR A 96 -17.16 -6.31 3.14
CA THR A 96 -17.29 -7.15 4.33
C THR A 96 -16.07 -7.01 5.22
N GLY A 97 -16.14 -7.52 6.45
CA GLY A 97 -15.13 -7.30 7.49
C GLY A 97 -15.66 -6.36 8.59
N THR A 98 -14.74 -5.77 9.35
CA THR A 98 -15.08 -4.79 10.38
C THR A 98 -15.09 -3.40 9.76
N THR A 99 -16.28 -2.86 9.49
CA THR A 99 -16.48 -1.54 8.84
C THR A 99 -16.58 -0.38 9.81
N ASP A 100 -16.65 -0.64 11.11
CA ASP A 100 -16.77 0.36 12.17
C ASP A 100 -15.65 0.14 13.18
N VAL A 101 -14.77 1.13 13.33
CA VAL A 101 -13.60 1.04 14.20
C VAL A 101 -13.48 2.31 15.04
N ALA A 102 -13.39 2.15 16.36
CA ALA A 102 -13.05 3.26 17.25
C ALA A 102 -11.60 3.69 17.03
N ALA A 103 -11.39 5.00 16.87
CA ALA A 103 -10.05 5.53 16.70
C ALA A 103 -9.26 5.44 18.01
N VAL A 104 -7.96 5.14 17.90
CA VAL A 104 -7.00 5.18 19.01
C VAL A 104 -5.93 6.20 18.65
N ASN A 105 -5.71 7.18 19.53
CA ASN A 105 -4.83 8.32 19.25
C ASN A 105 -5.19 9.03 17.92
N GLY A 106 -6.48 9.14 17.60
CA GLY A 106 -6.97 9.75 16.36
C GLY A 106 -6.86 8.88 15.11
N VAL A 107 -6.46 7.60 15.21
CA VAL A 107 -6.31 6.69 14.07
C VAL A 107 -7.24 5.48 14.19
N ALA A 108 -8.09 5.25 13.19
CA ALA A 108 -8.86 4.03 13.04
C ALA A 108 -8.20 3.12 12.00
N THR A 109 -7.92 1.85 12.35
CA THR A 109 -7.25 0.87 11.48
C THR A 109 -8.21 -0.26 11.11
N PHE A 110 -8.41 -0.46 9.81
CA PHE A 110 -9.31 -1.46 9.24
C PHE A 110 -8.47 -2.60 8.61
N ALA A 111 -8.30 -3.69 9.36
CA ALA A 111 -7.34 -4.75 9.01
C ALA A 111 -7.93 -5.94 8.24
N ASN A 112 -9.25 -6.01 8.06
CA ASN A 112 -9.93 -7.19 7.52
C ASN A 112 -11.02 -6.88 6.50
N LEU A 113 -10.99 -5.68 5.88
CA LEU A 113 -11.94 -5.30 4.83
C LEU A 113 -11.75 -6.18 3.58
N ARG A 114 -12.84 -6.58 2.93
CA ARG A 114 -12.84 -7.40 1.69
C ARG A 114 -13.96 -6.97 0.76
N ILE A 115 -13.75 -7.09 -0.55
CA ILE A 115 -14.78 -6.88 -1.58
C ILE A 115 -15.00 -8.19 -2.35
N ASP A 116 -16.27 -8.57 -2.51
CA ASP A 116 -16.69 -9.87 -3.05
C ASP A 116 -16.98 -9.88 -4.55
N GLN A 117 -16.73 -8.78 -5.27
CA GLN A 117 -16.92 -8.70 -6.72
C GLN A 117 -15.73 -8.08 -7.43
N ILE A 118 -15.37 -8.69 -8.56
CA ILE A 118 -14.40 -8.11 -9.48
C ILE A 118 -14.95 -6.82 -10.09
N GLY A 119 -14.06 -5.88 -10.39
CA GLY A 119 -14.46 -4.58 -10.90
C GLY A 119 -13.31 -3.59 -10.91
N THR A 120 -13.52 -2.43 -11.53
CA THR A 120 -12.51 -1.39 -11.66
C THR A 120 -12.97 -0.08 -11.03
N GLY A 121 -12.04 0.67 -10.47
CA GLY A 121 -12.30 2.00 -9.94
C GLY A 121 -13.06 2.06 -8.62
N TYR A 122 -13.10 0.98 -7.83
CA TYR A 122 -13.68 1.02 -6.48
C TYR A 122 -13.04 2.12 -5.64
N THR A 123 -13.83 2.77 -4.80
CA THR A 123 -13.32 3.64 -3.73
C THR A 123 -13.94 3.26 -2.40
N LEU A 124 -13.23 3.52 -1.31
CA LEU A 124 -13.76 3.49 0.05
C LEU A 124 -14.13 4.92 0.47
N ALA A 125 -15.19 5.06 1.25
CA ALA A 125 -15.59 6.33 1.87
C ALA A 125 -15.54 6.18 3.38
N ALA A 126 -14.88 7.12 4.06
CA ALA A 126 -14.79 7.16 5.51
C ALA A 126 -15.66 8.27 6.07
N ALA A 127 -16.38 7.98 7.16
CA ALA A 127 -17.27 8.93 7.83
C ALA A 127 -17.16 8.82 9.36
N ALA A 128 -17.17 9.97 10.04
CA ALA A 128 -17.34 10.06 11.49
C ALA A 128 -17.81 11.48 11.85
N ALA A 129 -19.09 11.65 12.17
CA ALA A 129 -19.60 12.98 12.55
C ALA A 129 -18.93 13.47 13.86
N PRO A 130 -18.59 14.77 13.98
CA PRO A 130 -18.86 15.87 13.06
C PRO A 130 -17.73 16.15 12.03
N LEU A 131 -16.76 15.24 11.90
CA LEU A 131 -15.64 15.41 10.97
C LEU A 131 -16.14 15.28 9.52
N ALA A 132 -15.60 16.10 8.63
CA ALA A 132 -15.79 15.90 7.20
C ALA A 132 -15.20 14.53 6.80
N GLY A 133 -15.94 13.75 6.00
CA GLY A 133 -15.48 12.46 5.50
C GLY A 133 -14.38 12.60 4.42
N ASP A 134 -13.82 11.47 4.03
CA ASP A 134 -12.83 11.38 2.95
C ASP A 134 -13.14 10.18 2.04
N ALA A 135 -12.57 10.18 0.84
CA ALA A 135 -12.62 9.06 -0.09
C ALA A 135 -11.21 8.53 -0.35
N SER A 136 -11.06 7.21 -0.45
CA SER A 136 -9.79 6.61 -0.85
C SER A 136 -9.49 6.92 -2.31
N ARG A 137 -8.25 6.69 -2.71
CA ARG A 137 -7.89 6.56 -4.12
C ARG A 137 -8.66 5.38 -4.73
N ALA A 138 -8.91 5.46 -6.03
CA ALA A 138 -9.53 4.38 -6.77
C ALA A 138 -8.59 3.16 -6.84
N PHE A 139 -9.16 1.96 -6.74
CA PHE A 139 -8.47 0.69 -6.89
C PHE A 139 -9.34 -0.34 -7.59
N ASP A 140 -8.70 -1.33 -8.19
CA ASP A 140 -9.37 -2.42 -8.90
C ASP A 140 -9.46 -3.68 -8.04
N VAL A 141 -10.46 -4.52 -8.29
CA VAL A 141 -10.59 -5.85 -7.69
C VAL A 141 -10.55 -6.88 -8.81
N THR A 142 -9.54 -7.76 -8.80
CA THR A 142 -9.29 -8.75 -9.84
C THR A 142 -9.51 -10.17 -9.35
N ALA A 143 -9.76 -11.11 -10.28
CA ALA A 143 -9.97 -12.52 -9.96
C ALA A 143 -8.67 -13.23 -9.55
N THR A 144 -7.54 -12.83 -10.14
CA THR A 144 -6.20 -13.34 -9.85
C THR A 144 -5.37 -12.25 -9.19
N PRO A 145 -4.28 -12.59 -8.47
CA PRO A 145 -3.33 -11.60 -8.00
C PRO A 145 -2.88 -10.71 -9.17
N PRO A 146 -2.60 -9.42 -8.95
CA PRO A 146 -1.91 -8.63 -9.94
C PRO A 146 -0.61 -9.35 -10.36
N PRO A 147 -0.20 -9.25 -11.63
CA PRO A 147 1.11 -9.76 -12.02
C PRO A 147 2.18 -9.19 -11.08
N PRO A 148 3.17 -9.99 -10.68
CA PRO A 148 4.34 -9.48 -9.97
C PRO A 148 4.90 -8.26 -10.68
N GLY A 149 5.44 -7.31 -9.91
CA GLY A 149 6.21 -6.21 -10.47
C GLY A 149 7.43 -6.71 -11.25
N PRO A 150 8.23 -5.81 -11.86
CA PRO A 150 9.51 -6.20 -12.42
C PRO A 150 10.36 -6.87 -11.32
N ALA A 151 11.16 -7.87 -11.70
CA ALA A 151 12.09 -8.48 -10.77
C ALA A 151 13.11 -7.44 -10.32
N THR A 152 13.29 -7.30 -9.01
CA THR A 152 14.23 -6.32 -8.43
C THR A 152 15.34 -6.99 -7.64
N ARG A 153 15.08 -8.18 -7.05
CA ARG A 153 16.06 -8.94 -6.27
C ARG A 153 15.89 -10.44 -6.43
N LEU A 154 16.82 -11.18 -5.85
CA LEU A 154 16.74 -12.63 -5.67
C LEU A 154 16.22 -12.98 -4.27
N ALA A 155 15.70 -14.20 -4.12
CA ALA A 155 15.42 -14.85 -2.84
C ALA A 155 15.68 -16.37 -2.95
N PHE A 156 16.21 -16.99 -1.90
CA PHE A 156 16.24 -18.46 -1.81
C PHE A 156 14.82 -18.96 -1.56
N ALA A 157 14.32 -19.81 -2.46
CA ALA A 157 13.03 -20.48 -2.33
C ALA A 157 13.18 -21.86 -1.66
N VAL A 158 14.33 -22.52 -1.88
CA VAL A 158 14.76 -23.72 -1.17
C VAL A 158 16.21 -23.51 -0.77
N GLU A 159 16.45 -23.46 0.54
CA GLU A 159 17.77 -23.32 1.15
C GLU A 159 18.61 -24.59 0.98
N PRO A 160 19.95 -24.49 0.94
CA PRO A 160 20.81 -25.66 1.04
C PRO A 160 20.63 -26.35 2.39
N THR A 161 20.92 -27.65 2.40
CA THR A 161 20.82 -28.50 3.59
C THR A 161 22.14 -29.22 3.84
N ASN A 162 22.31 -29.72 5.07
CA ASN A 162 23.52 -30.45 5.43
C ASN A 162 23.66 -31.71 4.57
N THR A 163 24.86 -31.97 4.06
CA THR A 163 25.14 -33.13 3.20
C THR A 163 26.58 -33.60 3.41
N ALA A 164 26.88 -34.87 3.12
CA ALA A 164 28.25 -35.40 3.23
C ALA A 164 29.18 -34.82 2.13
N PRO A 165 30.51 -34.81 2.32
CA PRO A 165 31.45 -34.39 1.29
C PRO A 165 31.22 -35.09 -0.04
N GLY A 166 31.11 -34.31 -1.11
CA GLY A 166 30.87 -34.77 -2.47
C GLY A 166 29.43 -35.25 -2.75
N ALA A 167 28.60 -35.43 -1.73
CA ALA A 167 27.19 -35.78 -1.91
C ALA A 167 26.39 -34.57 -2.40
N MET A 168 25.37 -34.85 -3.21
CA MET A 168 24.48 -33.79 -3.68
C MET A 168 23.73 -33.15 -2.52
N ILE A 169 23.56 -31.84 -2.57
CA ILE A 169 22.65 -31.11 -1.68
C ILE A 169 21.22 -31.49 -2.10
N SER A 170 20.47 -32.09 -1.17
CA SER A 170 19.11 -32.57 -1.41
C SER A 170 18.19 -32.16 -0.24
N PRO A 171 17.08 -31.45 -0.49
CA PRO A 171 16.51 -31.11 -1.81
C PRO A 171 17.36 -30.11 -2.62
N PRO A 172 17.16 -30.03 -3.96
CA PRO A 172 17.82 -29.06 -4.81
C PRO A 172 17.66 -27.63 -4.32
N VAL A 173 18.75 -26.86 -4.35
CA VAL A 173 18.72 -25.43 -4.04
C VAL A 173 17.94 -24.69 -5.11
N GLN A 174 17.04 -23.80 -4.71
CA GLN A 174 16.22 -23.01 -5.62
C GLN A 174 16.34 -21.52 -5.30
N VAL A 175 16.55 -20.71 -6.33
CA VAL A 175 16.64 -19.25 -6.22
C VAL A 175 15.61 -18.63 -7.14
N ALA A 176 14.73 -17.80 -6.58
CA ALA A 176 13.68 -17.10 -7.30
C ALA A 176 14.06 -15.63 -7.52
N ALA A 177 13.72 -15.09 -8.70
CA ALA A 177 13.65 -13.66 -8.92
C ALA A 177 12.32 -13.12 -8.39
N VAL A 178 12.37 -12.12 -7.52
CA VAL A 178 11.19 -11.57 -6.85
C VAL A 178 11.08 -10.06 -7.03
N ASP A 179 9.85 -9.55 -6.99
CA ASP A 179 9.54 -8.13 -6.96
C ASP A 179 9.69 -7.55 -5.55
N ASP A 180 9.50 -6.23 -5.40
CA ASP A 180 9.59 -5.52 -4.10
C ASP A 180 8.61 -6.05 -3.03
N ARG A 181 7.57 -6.77 -3.45
CA ARG A 181 6.57 -7.38 -2.57
C ARG A 181 6.82 -8.87 -2.30
N ASN A 182 8.03 -9.38 -2.60
CA ASN A 182 8.42 -10.79 -2.43
C ASN A 182 7.66 -11.78 -3.34
N ASN A 183 6.96 -11.31 -4.37
CA ASN A 183 6.31 -12.20 -5.33
C ASN A 183 7.31 -12.70 -6.38
N THR A 184 7.31 -13.99 -6.69
CA THR A 184 8.14 -14.54 -7.77
C THR A 184 7.69 -14.00 -9.12
N VAL A 185 8.62 -13.38 -9.84
CA VAL A 185 8.38 -12.80 -11.16
C VAL A 185 8.53 -13.86 -12.23
N THR A 186 7.42 -14.50 -12.59
CA THR A 186 7.43 -15.69 -13.46
C THR A 186 7.91 -15.42 -14.88
N THR A 187 7.91 -14.17 -15.32
CA THR A 187 8.42 -13.77 -16.64
C THR A 187 9.93 -13.55 -16.66
N PHE A 188 10.60 -13.57 -15.50
CA PHE A 188 12.05 -13.48 -15.44
C PHE A 188 12.71 -14.76 -15.97
N SER A 189 13.59 -14.59 -16.96
CA SER A 189 14.31 -15.68 -17.66
C SER A 189 15.83 -15.49 -17.64
N GLY A 190 16.32 -14.56 -16.82
CA GLY A 190 17.74 -14.29 -16.66
C GLY A 190 18.50 -15.46 -16.02
N THR A 191 19.81 -15.50 -16.28
CA THR A 191 20.70 -16.44 -15.61
C THR A 191 20.93 -16.03 -14.16
N ILE A 192 20.83 -17.00 -13.25
CA ILE A 192 21.21 -16.88 -11.85
C ILE A 192 22.45 -17.74 -11.62
N SER A 193 23.47 -17.13 -11.02
CA SER A 193 24.74 -17.76 -10.69
C SER A 193 24.80 -18.06 -9.20
N ILE A 194 25.39 -19.20 -8.82
CA ILE A 194 25.61 -19.59 -7.42
C ILE A 194 27.09 -19.92 -7.16
N LYS A 195 27.60 -19.49 -6.01
CA LYS A 195 28.97 -19.74 -5.55
C LYS A 195 29.01 -19.98 -4.05
N ILE A 196 30.14 -20.49 -3.55
CA ILE A 196 30.40 -20.48 -2.10
C ILE A 196 30.51 -19.03 -1.63
N GLY A 197 29.78 -18.71 -0.56
CA GLY A 197 29.90 -17.46 0.18
C GLY A 197 30.97 -17.60 1.24
N HIS A 198 30.58 -18.11 2.40
CA HIS A 198 31.47 -18.49 3.49
C HIS A 198 32.00 -19.90 3.28
N ASP A 199 33.33 -20.06 3.30
CA ASP A 199 34.01 -21.35 3.22
C ASP A 199 34.30 -21.87 4.63
N GLY A 200 33.60 -22.93 5.02
CA GLY A 200 33.73 -23.56 6.32
C GLY A 200 34.89 -24.53 6.46
N SER A 201 35.68 -24.78 5.41
CA SER A 201 36.80 -25.72 5.44
C SER A 201 37.92 -25.24 6.35
N LEU A 202 38.74 -26.17 6.86
CA LEU A 202 39.87 -25.85 7.73
C LEU A 202 40.92 -24.98 7.05
N LEU A 203 41.18 -25.24 5.75
CA LEU A 203 42.30 -24.65 5.02
C LEU A 203 41.88 -23.59 4.00
N GLY A 204 40.58 -23.42 3.73
CA GLY A 204 40.07 -22.52 2.69
C GLY A 204 40.42 -23.04 1.29
N GLY A 205 39.46 -23.68 0.63
CA GLY A 205 39.69 -24.35 -0.65
C GLY A 205 38.56 -25.29 -1.08
N ALA A 206 37.41 -25.23 -0.41
CA ALA A 206 36.27 -26.04 -0.77
C ALA A 206 35.78 -25.67 -2.18
N THR A 207 35.44 -26.68 -2.96
CA THR A 207 34.93 -26.54 -4.32
C THR A 207 33.44 -26.82 -4.34
N LEU A 208 32.67 -25.85 -4.83
CA LEU A 208 31.29 -26.09 -5.25
C LEU A 208 31.31 -26.81 -6.59
N ASN A 209 30.78 -28.02 -6.64
CA ASN A 209 30.62 -28.80 -7.86
C ASN A 209 29.20 -28.65 -8.41
N GLY A 210 29.00 -29.13 -9.65
CA GLY A 210 27.71 -29.03 -10.34
C GLY A 210 27.57 -27.79 -11.22
N THR A 211 26.36 -27.60 -11.73
CA THR A 211 25.99 -26.49 -12.62
C THR A 211 25.76 -25.25 -11.79
N LYS A 212 26.55 -24.18 -12.03
CA LYS A 212 26.53 -22.97 -11.20
C LYS A 212 25.80 -21.79 -11.82
N ASP A 213 25.52 -21.86 -13.11
CA ASP A 213 24.79 -20.85 -13.86
C ASP A 213 23.55 -21.51 -14.45
N VAL A 214 22.38 -21.09 -13.98
CA VAL A 214 21.11 -21.70 -14.38
C VAL A 214 20.16 -20.60 -14.85
N PRO A 215 19.62 -20.67 -16.08
CA PRO A 215 18.57 -19.76 -16.51
C PRO A 215 17.30 -20.01 -15.69
N ALA A 216 16.66 -18.93 -15.24
CA ALA A 216 15.40 -19.02 -14.54
C ALA A 216 14.28 -19.50 -15.48
N VAL A 217 13.47 -20.45 -15.02
CA VAL A 217 12.24 -20.90 -15.68
C VAL A 217 11.08 -20.56 -14.75
N ASN A 218 10.08 -19.85 -15.26
CA ASN A 218 9.02 -19.27 -14.43
C ASN A 218 9.56 -18.45 -13.25
N GLY A 219 10.65 -17.71 -13.47
CA GLY A 219 11.30 -16.88 -12.45
C GLY A 219 12.15 -17.63 -11.43
N VAL A 220 12.33 -18.96 -11.56
CA VAL A 220 13.10 -19.78 -10.61
C VAL A 220 14.24 -20.52 -11.31
N ALA A 221 15.45 -20.40 -10.77
CA ALA A 221 16.58 -21.25 -11.11
C ALA A 221 16.69 -22.42 -10.12
N ILE A 222 16.79 -23.65 -10.65
CA ILE A 222 16.90 -24.87 -9.86
C ILE A 222 18.30 -25.46 -10.04
N PHE A 223 19.07 -25.52 -8.96
CA PHE A 223 20.42 -26.08 -8.95
C PHE A 223 20.37 -27.52 -8.43
N SER A 224 20.18 -28.48 -9.35
CA SER A 224 19.84 -29.88 -9.02
C SER A 224 21.02 -30.79 -8.69
N ASN A 225 22.26 -30.33 -8.90
CA ASN A 225 23.45 -31.17 -8.81
C ASN A 225 24.60 -30.52 -8.03
N LEU A 226 24.31 -29.56 -7.15
CA LEU A 226 25.33 -28.93 -6.31
C LEU A 226 25.86 -29.92 -5.27
N SER A 227 27.18 -29.92 -5.08
CA SER A 227 27.84 -30.60 -3.96
C SER A 227 29.09 -29.83 -3.53
N ILE A 228 29.50 -29.99 -2.28
CA ILE A 228 30.76 -29.44 -1.75
C ILE A 228 31.67 -30.61 -1.40
N ASN A 229 32.92 -30.58 -1.84
CA ASN A 229 33.87 -31.69 -1.72
C ASN A 229 34.64 -31.76 -0.40
N ASP A 230 34.54 -30.75 0.45
CA ASP A 230 35.33 -30.64 1.67
C ASP A 230 34.46 -30.48 2.93
N LEU A 231 34.99 -30.95 4.05
CA LEU A 231 34.33 -30.93 5.35
C LEU A 231 34.24 -29.50 5.90
N SER A 232 33.12 -29.17 6.54
CA SER A 232 32.99 -27.93 7.31
C SER A 232 33.49 -28.11 8.74
N PHE A 233 34.41 -27.25 9.16
CA PHE A 233 34.80 -27.04 10.56
C PHE A 233 33.97 -25.94 11.23
N THR A 234 33.38 -25.06 10.44
CA THR A 234 32.36 -24.10 10.87
C THR A 234 31.04 -24.36 10.15
N TYR A 235 30.74 -23.60 9.11
CA TYR A 235 29.56 -23.76 8.25
C TYR A 235 29.89 -23.29 6.84
N TYR A 236 29.03 -23.61 5.88
CA TYR A 236 29.03 -23.03 4.54
C TYR A 236 27.83 -22.12 4.35
N THR A 237 27.96 -21.16 3.44
CA THR A 237 26.84 -20.47 2.81
C THR A 237 27.01 -20.48 1.30
N LEU A 238 25.90 -20.31 0.58
CA LEU A 238 25.91 -20.07 -0.86
C LEU A 238 25.50 -18.63 -1.14
N VAL A 239 26.20 -17.98 -2.06
CA VAL A 239 25.83 -16.66 -2.56
C VAL A 239 25.22 -16.81 -3.95
N ALA A 240 24.00 -16.30 -4.12
CA ALA A 240 23.32 -16.23 -5.40
C ALA A 240 23.35 -14.80 -5.96
N SER A 241 23.59 -14.68 -7.27
CA SER A 241 23.67 -13.39 -7.96
C SER A 241 23.07 -13.45 -9.36
N SER A 242 22.62 -12.32 -9.88
CA SER A 242 22.23 -12.16 -11.27
C SER A 242 22.75 -10.81 -11.78
N ALA A 243 23.29 -10.78 -12.99
CA ALA A 243 23.77 -9.53 -13.60
C ALA A 243 22.64 -8.53 -13.91
N GLN A 244 21.38 -8.97 -13.87
CA GLN A 244 20.20 -8.16 -14.22
C GLN A 244 19.44 -7.64 -13.00
N LEU A 245 19.78 -8.10 -11.80
CA LEU A 245 19.06 -7.79 -10.56
C LEU A 245 20.01 -7.14 -9.55
N GLY A 246 19.45 -6.72 -8.40
CA GLY A 246 20.19 -6.04 -7.33
C GLY A 246 21.32 -6.87 -6.71
N ALA A 247 21.76 -6.45 -5.51
CA ALA A 247 22.89 -7.07 -4.83
C ALA A 247 22.72 -8.60 -4.66
N PRO A 248 23.83 -9.37 -4.66
CA PRO A 248 23.80 -10.79 -4.35
C PRO A 248 23.18 -11.06 -2.98
N ILE A 249 22.55 -12.23 -2.85
CA ILE A 249 21.99 -12.71 -1.59
C ILE A 249 22.79 -13.89 -1.07
N GLU A 250 22.72 -14.12 0.23
CA GLU A 250 23.40 -15.22 0.92
C GLU A 250 22.37 -16.17 1.55
N SER A 251 22.64 -17.47 1.47
CA SER A 251 21.79 -18.53 2.01
C SER A 251 21.86 -18.61 3.54
N GLY A 252 20.98 -19.42 4.12
CA GLY A 252 21.17 -19.94 5.47
C GLY A 252 22.46 -20.78 5.59
N HIS A 253 22.90 -20.97 6.83
CA HIS A 253 24.06 -21.81 7.14
C HIS A 253 23.72 -23.29 6.97
N PHE A 254 24.65 -24.04 6.39
CA PHE A 254 24.60 -25.51 6.36
C PHE A 254 26.00 -26.09 6.60
N THR A 255 26.08 -27.35 6.97
CA THR A 255 27.34 -28.05 7.26
C THR A 255 27.57 -29.20 6.29
N VAL A 256 28.84 -29.52 6.11
CA VAL A 256 29.31 -30.71 5.41
C VAL A 256 30.11 -31.55 6.41
N PRO A 257 29.46 -32.45 7.17
CA PRO A 257 30.08 -33.16 8.28
C PRO A 257 30.91 -34.37 7.86
#